data_AF-A0A285QFK3-F1
#
_entry.id   AF-A0A285QFK3-F1
#
_cell.length_a   1.000
_cell.length_b   1.000
_cell.length_c   1.000
_cell.angle_alpha   90.00
_cell.angle_beta   90.00
_cell.angle_gamma   90.00
#
_symmetry.space_group_name_H-M   'P 1'
#
loop_
_entity.id
_entity.type
_entity.pdbx_description
1 polymer ?
#
loop_
_entity_poly.entity_id
_entity_poly.type
_entity_poly.pdbx_seq_one_letter_code
_entity_poly.pdbx_strand_id
1 'polypeptide(L)'
;MTEANDRKAAKVHVDLAHSAGKLEQSAEQQADSADRRTELAADRTVLAAERTYAAWVRTGLAALAAGIGARALLQTVVPDWLVGATGTVLILFSGFCFVAAVWRQMGRVAPPKPDAPRLPAWLLIAVNAFLLVVAAAALIGIWLP
;
A
#
# COMPACT_ATOMS: atom_id res chain seq x y z
N MET A 1 50.40 -36.52 -38.38
CA MET A 1 50.08 -36.39 -36.93
C MET A 1 49.68 -34.96 -36.56
N THR A 2 50.27 -33.94 -37.20
CA THR A 2 50.01 -32.50 -36.97
C THR A 2 48.59 -32.04 -37.36
N GLU A 3 48.09 -32.39 -38.55
CA GLU A 3 46.73 -32.00 -38.99
C GLU A 3 45.60 -32.50 -38.07
N ALA A 4 45.74 -33.70 -37.50
CA ALA A 4 44.75 -34.26 -36.58
C ALA A 4 44.73 -33.51 -35.24
N ASN A 5 45.88 -32.99 -34.81
CA ASN A 5 46.00 -32.18 -33.60
C ASN A 5 45.42 -30.78 -33.81
N ASP A 6 45.68 -30.16 -34.97
CA ASP A 6 45.14 -28.85 -35.33
C ASP A 6 43.61 -28.86 -35.47
N ARG A 7 43.04 -29.91 -36.07
CA ARG A 7 41.58 -30.10 -36.12
C ARG A 7 40.96 -30.29 -34.73
N LYS A 8 41.67 -30.97 -33.83
CA LYS A 8 41.21 -31.17 -32.45
C LYS A 8 41.24 -29.86 -31.65
N ALA A 9 42.29 -29.05 -31.82
CA ALA A 9 42.39 -27.72 -31.23
C ALA A 9 41.27 -26.79 -31.75
N ALA A 10 41.04 -26.76 -33.07
CA ALA A 10 39.96 -25.98 -33.68
C ALA A 10 38.58 -26.38 -33.13
N LYS A 11 38.33 -27.69 -32.95
CA LYS A 11 37.07 -28.19 -32.37
C LYS A 11 36.88 -27.73 -30.92
N VAL A 12 37.93 -27.78 -30.11
CA VAL A 12 37.89 -27.30 -28.72
C VAL A 12 37.58 -25.80 -28.64
N HIS A 13 38.14 -24.99 -29.54
CA HIS A 13 37.84 -23.56 -29.60
C HIS A 13 36.37 -23.28 -29.99
N VAL A 14 35.83 -24.04 -30.94
CA VAL A 14 34.41 -23.92 -31.35
C VAL A 14 33.47 -24.36 -30.22
N ASP A 15 33.77 -25.48 -29.56
CA ASP A 15 32.98 -25.98 -28.43
C ASP A 15 33.02 -24.98 -27.26
N LEU A 16 34.18 -24.37 -26.99
CA LEU A 16 34.33 -23.34 -25.95
C LEU A 16 33.54 -22.08 -26.26
N ALA A 17 33.57 -21.60 -27.51
CA ALA A 17 32.79 -20.44 -27.94
C ALA A 17 31.28 -20.69 -27.83
N HIS A 18 30.82 -21.89 -28.19
CA HIS A 18 29.41 -22.28 -28.06
C HIS A 18 28.98 -22.40 -26.58
N SER A 19 29.84 -22.95 -25.72
CA SER A 19 29.59 -22.97 -24.27
C SER A 19 29.55 -21.57 -23.66
N ALA A 20 30.44 -20.66 -24.09
CA ALA A 20 30.43 -19.26 -23.66
C ALA A 20 29.12 -18.56 -24.06
N GLY A 21 28.66 -18.73 -25.30
CA GLY A 21 27.38 -18.18 -25.75
C GLY A 21 26.16 -18.73 -24.97
N LYS A 22 26.16 -20.02 -24.63
CA LYS A 22 25.12 -20.60 -23.76
C LYS A 22 25.14 -20.05 -22.34
N LEU A 23 26.32 -19.80 -21.78
CA LEU A 23 26.47 -19.20 -20.45
C LEU A 23 26.00 -17.75 -20.44
N GLU A 24 26.35 -16.98 -21.47
CA GLU A 24 25.88 -15.60 -21.65
C GLU A 24 24.35 -15.56 -21.76
N GLN A 25 23.75 -16.36 -22.64
CA GLN A 25 22.30 -16.44 -22.77
C GLN A 25 21.62 -16.87 -21.46
N SER A 26 22.21 -17.82 -20.72
CA SER A 26 21.68 -18.26 -19.43
C SER A 26 21.80 -17.17 -18.36
N ALA A 27 22.90 -16.39 -18.38
CA ALA A 27 23.10 -15.26 -17.48
C ALA A 27 22.12 -14.13 -17.76
N GLU A 28 21.85 -13.81 -19.03
CA GLU A 28 20.82 -12.85 -19.44
C GLU A 28 19.42 -13.29 -18.99
N GLN A 29 19.05 -14.56 -19.23
CA GLN A 29 17.76 -15.11 -18.77
C GLN A 29 17.63 -15.08 -17.25
N GLN A 30 18.72 -15.33 -16.53
CA GLN A 30 18.75 -15.28 -15.07
C GLN A 30 18.59 -13.84 -14.57
N ALA A 31 19.22 -12.85 -15.22
CA ALA A 31 19.09 -11.44 -14.90
C ALA A 31 17.65 -10.94 -15.12
N ASP A 32 17.06 -11.23 -16.30
CA ASP A 32 15.67 -10.87 -16.61
C ASP A 32 14.67 -11.50 -15.62
N SER A 33 14.89 -12.78 -15.28
CA SER A 33 14.09 -13.47 -14.27
C SER A 33 14.21 -12.85 -12.87
N ALA A 34 15.40 -12.35 -12.51
CA ALA A 34 15.63 -11.68 -11.23
C ALA A 34 14.95 -10.30 -11.18
N ASP A 35 15.03 -9.53 -12.26
CA ASP A 35 14.37 -8.22 -12.38
C ASP A 35 12.86 -8.37 -12.27
N ARG A 36 12.28 -9.34 -12.99
CA ARG A 36 10.84 -9.62 -12.92
C ARG A 36 10.38 -10.03 -11.52
N ARG A 37 11.19 -10.82 -10.80
CA ARG A 37 10.88 -11.18 -9.39
C ARG A 37 10.90 -9.96 -8.48
N THR A 38 11.81 -9.02 -8.72
CA THR A 38 11.96 -7.79 -7.94
C THR A 38 10.77 -6.86 -8.16
N GLU A 39 10.33 -6.71 -9.41
CA GLU A 39 9.12 -5.95 -9.77
C GLU A 39 7.86 -6.54 -9.11
N LEU A 40 7.65 -7.86 -9.24
CA LEU A 40 6.52 -8.55 -8.61
C LEU A 40 6.54 -8.49 -7.08
N ALA A 41 7.73 -8.43 -6.46
CA ALA A 41 7.84 -8.21 -5.03
C ALA A 41 7.38 -6.78 -4.66
N ALA A 42 7.76 -5.78 -5.46
CA ALA A 42 7.37 -4.39 -5.26
C ALA A 42 5.85 -4.21 -5.40
N ASP A 43 5.21 -4.81 -6.41
CA ASP A 43 3.76 -4.77 -6.59
C ASP A 43 3.00 -5.34 -5.37
N ARG A 44 3.47 -6.46 -4.81
CA ARG A 44 2.86 -7.06 -3.61
C ARG A 44 2.92 -6.14 -2.40
N THR A 45 4.01 -5.37 -2.24
CA THR A 45 4.12 -4.41 -1.15
C THR A 45 3.13 -3.25 -1.30
N VAL A 46 2.90 -2.78 -2.53
CA VAL A 46 1.91 -1.72 -2.82
C VAL A 46 0.50 -2.22 -2.54
N LEU A 47 0.11 -3.39 -3.06
CA LEU A 47 -1.22 -3.96 -2.81
C LEU A 47 -1.48 -4.24 -1.32
N ALA A 48 -0.44 -4.63 -0.57
CA ALA A 48 -0.55 -4.75 0.88
C ALA A 48 -0.79 -3.39 1.56
N ALA A 49 -0.10 -2.33 1.12
CA ALA A 49 -0.30 -0.98 1.63
C ALA A 49 -1.74 -0.48 1.38
N GLU A 50 -2.28 -0.69 0.17
CA GLU A 50 -3.64 -0.29 -0.19
C GLU A 50 -4.71 -1.01 0.65
N ARG A 51 -4.55 -2.31 0.92
CA ARG A 51 -5.45 -3.05 1.82
C ARG A 51 -5.42 -2.50 3.24
N THR A 52 -4.24 -2.11 3.72
CA THR A 52 -4.08 -1.54 5.05
C THR A 52 -4.76 -0.17 5.12
N TYR A 53 -4.58 0.66 4.09
CA TYR A 53 -5.27 1.94 3.96
C TYR A 53 -6.80 1.77 3.96
N ALA A 54 -7.34 0.86 3.15
CA ALA A 54 -8.77 0.59 3.10
C ALA A 54 -9.32 0.11 4.45
N ALA A 55 -8.52 -0.63 5.22
CA ALA A 55 -8.89 -1.03 6.58
C ALA A 55 -8.97 0.14 7.57
N TRP A 56 -8.01 1.08 7.51
CA TRP A 56 -8.06 2.30 8.31
C TRP A 56 -9.26 3.17 7.96
N VAL A 57 -9.54 3.39 6.68
CA VAL A 57 -10.70 4.19 6.25
C VAL A 57 -12.02 3.54 6.70
N ARG A 58 -12.18 2.23 6.52
CA ARG A 58 -13.38 1.50 6.93
C ARG A 58 -13.63 1.56 8.44
N THR A 59 -12.58 1.37 9.24
CA THR A 59 -12.69 1.46 10.71
C THR A 59 -12.98 2.90 11.16
N GLY A 60 -12.37 3.90 10.52
CA GLY A 60 -12.70 5.30 10.74
C GLY A 60 -14.15 5.64 10.40
N LEU A 61 -14.69 5.18 9.27
CA LEU A 61 -16.10 5.39 8.90
C LEU A 61 -17.07 4.74 9.87
N ALA A 62 -16.80 3.51 10.30
CA ALA A 62 -17.62 2.82 11.29
C ALA A 62 -17.65 3.59 12.63
N ALA A 63 -16.49 4.06 13.10
CA ALA A 63 -16.39 4.88 14.30
C ALA A 63 -17.13 6.22 14.16
N LEU A 64 -17.03 6.88 12.99
CA LEU A 64 -17.76 8.13 12.71
C LEU A 64 -19.28 7.92 12.78
N ALA A 65 -19.77 6.90 12.07
CA ALA A 65 -21.20 6.57 12.04
C ALA A 65 -21.70 6.21 13.44
N ALA A 66 -20.93 5.43 14.21
CA ALA A 66 -21.26 5.11 15.59
C ALA A 66 -21.26 6.35 16.50
N GLY A 67 -20.29 7.27 16.34
CA GLY A 67 -20.22 8.50 17.12
C GLY A 67 -21.40 9.45 16.86
N ILE A 68 -21.81 9.58 15.59
CA ILE A 68 -23.01 10.35 15.21
C ILE A 68 -24.28 9.65 15.72
N GLY A 69 -24.37 8.33 15.55
CA GLY A 69 -25.52 7.53 15.98
C GLY A 69 -25.68 7.46 17.50
N ALA A 70 -24.59 7.61 18.26
CA ALA A 70 -24.62 7.61 19.72
C ALA A 70 -25.58 8.67 20.27
N ARG A 71 -25.64 9.88 19.69
CA ARG A 71 -26.58 10.93 20.12
C ARG A 71 -28.04 10.48 19.94
N ALA A 72 -28.37 9.89 18.80
CA ALA A 72 -29.73 9.45 18.51
C ALA A 72 -30.17 8.27 19.39
N LEU A 73 -29.26 7.35 19.70
CA LEU A 73 -29.56 6.10 20.41
C LEU A 73 -29.55 6.23 21.94
N LEU A 74 -28.69 7.09 22.50
CA LEU A 74 -28.41 7.12 23.94
C LEU A 74 -29.08 8.28 24.70
N GLN A 75 -29.60 9.30 24.00
CA GLN A 75 -30.27 10.47 24.59
C GLN A 75 -31.43 10.13 25.55
N THR A 76 -32.08 8.98 25.41
CA THR A 76 -33.20 8.56 26.27
C THR A 76 -32.79 7.68 27.45
N VAL A 77 -31.55 7.20 27.49
CA VAL A 77 -31.10 6.15 28.42
C VAL A 77 -30.02 6.65 29.39
N VAL A 78 -29.18 7.58 28.96
CA VAL A 78 -28.03 8.08 29.75
C VAL A 78 -27.99 9.60 29.73
N PRO A 79 -27.36 10.23 30.75
CA PRO A 79 -27.27 11.69 30.82
C PRO A 79 -26.48 12.27 29.64
N ASP A 80 -26.90 13.45 29.17
CA ASP A 80 -26.40 14.09 27.94
C ASP A 80 -24.88 14.26 27.88
N TRP A 81 -24.23 14.52 29.02
CA TRP A 81 -22.78 14.65 29.09
C TRP A 81 -22.06 13.34 28.72
N LEU A 82 -22.65 12.18 29.06
CA LEU A 82 -22.08 10.86 28.79
C LEU A 82 -22.28 10.47 27.33
N VAL A 83 -23.42 10.87 26.74
CA VAL A 83 -23.69 10.76 25.29
C VAL A 83 -22.67 11.58 24.50
N GLY A 84 -22.46 12.84 24.90
CA GLY A 84 -21.48 13.74 24.29
C GLY A 84 -20.06 13.21 24.39
N ALA A 85 -19.66 12.67 25.55
CA ALA A 85 -18.35 12.06 25.76
C ALA A 85 -18.13 10.84 24.85
N THR A 86 -19.13 9.95 24.76
CA THR A 86 -19.04 8.72 23.93
C THR A 86 -18.93 9.06 22.45
N GLY A 87 -19.77 9.99 21.95
CA GLY A 87 -19.70 10.46 20.58
C GLY A 87 -18.39 11.16 20.26
N THR A 88 -17.88 11.99 21.18
CA THR A 88 -16.59 12.67 21.04
C THR A 88 -15.44 11.68 20.89
N VAL A 89 -15.34 10.66 21.75
CA VAL A 89 -14.28 9.65 21.68
C VAL A 89 -14.32 8.89 20.35
N LEU A 90 -15.50 8.49 19.89
CA LEU A 90 -15.67 7.77 18.63
C LEU A 90 -15.31 8.63 17.41
N ILE A 91 -15.69 9.91 17.40
CA ILE A 91 -15.37 10.85 16.32
C ILE A 91 -13.87 11.18 16.31
N LEU A 92 -13.25 11.37 17.48
CA LEU A 92 -11.79 11.56 17.56
C LEU A 92 -11.03 10.34 17.08
N PHE A 93 -11.48 9.13 17.47
CA PHE A 93 -10.91 7.88 16.99
C PHE A 93 -11.05 7.74 15.46
N SER A 94 -12.18 8.17 14.90
CA SER A 94 -12.37 8.23 13.45
C SER A 94 -11.36 9.16 12.76
N GLY A 95 -11.20 10.39 13.27
CA GLY A 95 -10.22 11.35 12.77
C GLY A 95 -8.80 10.79 12.84
N PHE A 96 -8.45 10.13 13.94
CA PHE A 96 -7.18 9.42 14.09
C PHE A 96 -6.98 8.35 13.00
N CYS A 97 -8.00 7.52 12.72
CA CYS A 97 -7.93 6.51 11.67
C CYS A 97 -7.67 7.12 10.28
N PHE A 98 -8.30 8.25 9.94
CA PHE A 98 -8.05 8.93 8.66
C PHE A 98 -6.64 9.52 8.56
N VAL A 99 -6.14 10.12 9.65
CA VAL A 99 -4.75 10.61 9.70
C VAL A 99 -3.75 9.45 9.58
N ALA A 100 -3.98 8.35 10.30
CA ALA A 100 -3.14 7.14 10.23
C ALA A 100 -3.12 6.55 8.81
N ALA A 101 -4.27 6.54 8.12
CA ALA A 101 -4.37 6.07 6.74
C ALA A 101 -3.46 6.88 5.80
N VAL A 102 -3.51 8.22 5.88
CA VAL A 102 -2.71 9.13 5.05
C VAL A 102 -1.23 9.07 5.42
N TRP A 103 -0.90 9.08 6.71
CA TRP A 103 0.49 9.02 7.17
C TRP A 103 1.20 7.75 6.71
N ARG A 104 0.51 6.60 6.78
CA ARG A 104 1.01 5.31 6.28
C ARG A 104 1.25 5.34 4.78
N GLN A 105 0.34 5.93 4.00
CA GLN A 105 0.45 6.02 2.54
C GLN A 105 1.57 6.96 2.06
N MET A 106 1.88 8.00 2.84
CA MET A 106 2.98 8.93 2.54
C MET A 106 4.38 8.34 2.80
N GLY A 107 4.48 7.15 3.41
CA GLY A 107 5.75 6.44 3.59
C GLY A 107 6.42 6.15 2.23
N ARG A 108 7.69 6.53 2.09
CA ARG A 108 8.44 6.38 0.83
C ARG A 108 8.53 4.90 0.44
N VAL A 109 8.11 4.59 -0.79
CA VAL A 109 8.34 3.27 -1.39
C VAL A 109 9.78 3.24 -1.92
N ALA A 110 10.57 2.27 -1.48
CA ALA A 110 11.91 2.04 -2.02
C ALA A 110 11.80 1.62 -3.49
N PRO A 111 12.72 2.07 -4.38
CA PRO A 111 12.77 1.59 -5.78
C PRO A 111 12.97 0.05 -5.80
N PRO A 112 12.53 -0.69 -6.84
CA PRO A 112 12.07 -0.27 -8.17
C PRO A 112 10.63 0.24 -8.24
N LYS A 113 10.30 0.98 -9.33
CA LYS A 113 8.95 1.51 -9.59
C LYS A 113 8.00 0.34 -9.91
N PRO A 114 6.99 0.08 -9.08
CA PRO A 114 5.99 -0.95 -9.35
C PRO A 114 5.09 -0.50 -10.50
N ASP A 115 4.78 -1.40 -11.43
CA ASP A 115 3.87 -1.15 -12.55
C ASP A 115 2.39 -1.22 -12.12
N ALA A 116 2.11 -1.60 -10.87
CA ALA A 116 0.76 -1.58 -10.32
C ALA A 116 0.13 -0.16 -10.38
N PRO A 117 -1.10 -0.02 -10.89
CA PRO A 117 -1.81 1.26 -10.95
C PRO A 117 -2.04 1.79 -9.53
N ARG A 118 -1.28 2.81 -9.14
CA ARG A 118 -1.40 3.43 -7.82
C ARG A 118 -2.60 4.34 -7.78
N LEU A 119 -3.36 4.25 -6.68
CA LEU A 119 -4.36 5.28 -6.38
C LEU A 119 -3.68 6.66 -6.32
N PRO A 120 -4.17 7.67 -7.05
CA PRO A 120 -3.54 8.98 -7.08
C PRO A 120 -3.53 9.58 -5.67
N ALA A 121 -2.34 9.95 -5.18
CA ALA A 121 -2.18 10.47 -3.82
C ALA A 121 -3.07 11.68 -3.52
N TRP A 122 -3.33 12.52 -4.54
CA TRP A 122 -4.22 13.67 -4.40
C TRP A 122 -5.67 13.28 -4.10
N LEU A 123 -6.17 12.18 -4.68
CA LEU A 123 -7.53 11.70 -4.42
C LEU A 123 -7.64 11.18 -2.98
N LEU A 124 -6.61 10.47 -2.50
CA LEU A 124 -6.56 9.99 -1.12
C LEU A 124 -6.54 11.14 -0.13
N ILE A 125 -5.72 12.17 -0.39
CA ILE A 125 -5.67 13.38 0.44
C ILE A 125 -7.02 14.09 0.41
N ALA A 126 -7.64 14.28 -0.76
CA ALA A 126 -8.93 14.95 -0.90
C ALA A 126 -10.04 14.22 -0.12
N VAL A 127 -10.14 12.89 -0.26
CA VAL A 127 -11.16 12.09 0.44
C VAL A 127 -10.95 12.11 1.96
N ASN A 128 -9.72 11.90 2.46
CA ASN A 128 -9.49 11.92 3.91
C ASN A 128 -9.62 13.32 4.50
N ALA A 129 -9.24 14.37 3.77
CA ALA A 129 -9.46 15.76 4.19
C ALA A 129 -10.96 16.04 4.30
N PHE A 130 -11.76 15.63 3.31
CA PHE A 130 -13.21 15.73 3.37
C PHE A 130 -13.78 14.99 4.58
N LEU A 131 -13.35 13.75 4.83
CA LEU A 131 -13.79 12.97 5.98
C LEU A 131 -13.40 13.59 7.33
N LEU A 132 -12.23 14.22 7.41
CA LEU A 132 -11.82 15.00 8.58
C LEU A 132 -12.70 16.23 8.79
N VAL A 133 -13.09 16.93 7.72
CA VAL A 133 -14.06 18.03 7.81
C VAL A 133 -15.40 17.53 8.33
N VAL A 134 -15.90 16.39 7.83
CA VAL A 134 -17.13 15.77 8.32
C VAL A 134 -17.02 15.40 9.79
N ALA A 135 -15.90 14.81 10.22
CA ALA A 135 -15.66 14.46 11.62
C ALA A 135 -15.63 15.71 12.51
N ALA A 136 -14.96 16.79 12.08
CA ALA A 136 -14.95 18.07 12.80
C ALA A 136 -16.35 18.69 12.89
N ALA A 137 -17.11 18.68 11.80
CA ALA A 137 -18.50 19.17 11.79
C ALA A 137 -19.40 18.34 12.71
N ALA A 138 -19.26 17.01 12.72
CA ALA A 138 -19.98 16.13 13.62
C ALA A 138 -19.63 16.38 15.08
N LEU A 139 -18.34 16.61 15.38
CA LEU A 139 -17.90 16.96 16.73
C LEU A 139 -18.53 18.27 17.19
N ILE A 140 -18.49 19.31 16.35
CA ILE A 140 -19.13 20.60 16.63
C ILE A 140 -20.66 20.41 16.83
N GLY A 141 -21.30 19.61 15.98
CA GLY A 141 -22.74 19.34 16.06
C GLY A 141 -23.18 18.55 17.30
N ILE A 142 -22.29 17.83 17.99
CA ILE A 142 -22.61 17.19 19.27
C ILE A 142 -22.70 18.22 20.40
N TRP A 143 -21.87 19.26 20.36
CA TRP A 143 -21.78 20.28 21.40
C TRP A 143 -22.65 21.50 21.12
N LEU A 144 -23.06 21.70 19.86
CA LEU A 144 -24.07 22.69 19.51
C LEU A 144 -25.47 22.15 19.87
N PRO A 145 -26.26 22.91 20.65
CA PRO A 145 -27.61 22.52 21.06
C PRO A 145 -28.54 22.36 19.86
#